data_AF-A0A2D6RB77-F1
#
_entry.id   AF-A0A2D6RB77-F1
#
_cell.length_a   1.000
_cell.length_b   1.000
_cell.length_c   1.000
_cell.angle_alpha   90.00
_cell.angle_beta   90.00
_cell.angle_gamma   90.00
#
_symmetry.space_group_name_H-M   'P 1'
#
loop_
_entity.id
_entity.type
_entity.pdbx_description
1 polymer ?
#
loop_
_entity_poly.entity_id
_entity_poly.type
_entity_poly.pdbx_seq_one_letter_code
_entity_poly.pdbx_strand_id
1 'polypeptide(L)'
;AAVRCRNKEVFAVASQDWDTLLYGAPVMIRNLTSHGTRKFGRVLQAEKIVLKEMLEMHEISYEQLVDLGIMIGTDFHEGIKGIGPKTGLKLIKKHGTMEEISIEKGFDLPENLEEIRELFRNHPVHSNPLPESKKANEEKLKEFAKSRGFSEKRISRAIKRLANSNRLKSDTQPTLFDF
;
A
#
# COMPACT_ATOMS: atom_id res chain seq x y z
N ALA A 1 -1.50 -0.24 6.83
CA ALA A 1 -2.54 -0.55 5.83
C ALA A 1 -2.48 -2.02 5.38
N ALA A 2 -1.29 -2.53 5.01
CA ALA A 2 -1.09 -3.92 4.60
C ALA A 2 -1.61 -4.95 5.61
N VAL A 3 -1.26 -4.82 6.89
CA VAL A 3 -1.76 -5.70 7.96
C VAL A 3 -3.28 -5.73 8.02
N ARG A 4 -3.95 -4.57 7.98
CA ARG A 4 -5.43 -4.50 7.95
C ARG A 4 -6.03 -5.19 6.72
N CYS A 5 -5.37 -5.08 5.56
CA CYS A 5 -5.78 -5.76 4.34
C CYS A 5 -5.63 -7.28 4.47
N ARG A 6 -4.52 -7.75 5.06
CA ARG A 6 -4.29 -9.15 5.39
C ARG A 6 -5.35 -9.69 6.36
N ASN A 7 -5.74 -8.88 7.34
CA ASN A 7 -6.82 -9.17 8.29
C ASN A 7 -8.23 -9.07 7.68
N LYS A 8 -8.34 -8.81 6.37
CA LYS A 8 -9.60 -8.70 5.61
C LYS A 8 -10.50 -7.52 6.04
N GLU A 9 -9.95 -6.53 6.73
CA GLU A 9 -10.68 -5.29 7.07
C GLU A 9 -10.86 -4.38 5.85
N VAL A 10 -9.99 -4.51 4.85
CA VAL A 10 -10.08 -3.81 3.56
C VAL A 10 -9.70 -4.74 2.41
N PHE A 11 -10.24 -4.46 1.22
CA PHE A 11 -10.03 -5.28 0.03
C PHE A 11 -8.60 -5.20 -0.54
N ALA A 12 -8.02 -4.01 -0.58
CA ALA A 12 -6.70 -3.78 -1.19
C ALA A 12 -6.02 -2.56 -0.57
N VAL A 13 -4.70 -2.46 -0.74
CA VAL A 13 -3.91 -1.29 -0.37
C VAL A 13 -3.55 -0.49 -1.62
N ALA A 14 -3.95 0.78 -1.66
CA ALA A 14 -3.51 1.71 -2.70
C ALA A 14 -2.18 2.36 -2.30
N SER A 15 -1.07 1.96 -2.93
CA SER A 15 0.27 2.46 -2.61
C SER A 15 1.19 2.44 -3.84
N GLN A 16 2.27 3.22 -3.80
CA GLN A 16 3.38 3.13 -4.75
C GLN A 16 4.54 2.29 -4.21
N ASP A 17 4.48 1.95 -2.92
CA ASP A 17 5.54 1.28 -2.18
C ASP A 17 5.32 -0.23 -2.15
N TRP A 18 6.34 -0.97 -2.60
CA TRP A 18 6.32 -2.43 -2.71
C TRP A 18 6.38 -3.12 -1.34
N ASP A 19 6.82 -2.43 -0.29
CA ASP A 19 6.83 -2.94 1.08
C ASP A 19 5.43 -3.36 1.53
N THR A 20 4.38 -2.80 0.91
CA THR A 20 3.00 -3.26 1.05
C THR A 20 2.84 -4.78 0.89
N LEU A 21 3.55 -5.39 -0.06
CA LEU A 21 3.55 -6.84 -0.30
C LEU A 21 4.45 -7.58 0.69
N LEU A 22 5.56 -6.97 1.14
CA LEU A 22 6.43 -7.52 2.19
C LEU A 22 5.71 -7.57 3.54
N TYR A 23 4.84 -6.61 3.82
CA TYR A 23 3.86 -6.65 4.91
C TYR A 23 2.63 -7.48 4.55
N GLY A 24 2.71 -8.37 3.57
CA GLY A 24 1.73 -9.42 3.27
C GLY A 24 0.33 -8.92 2.95
N ALA A 25 0.18 -7.75 2.32
CA ALA A 25 -1.11 -7.36 1.76
C ALA A 25 -1.48 -8.32 0.61
N PRO A 26 -2.68 -8.93 0.61
CA PRO A 26 -3.07 -9.86 -0.44
C PRO A 26 -3.26 -9.18 -1.80
N VAL A 27 -3.68 -7.91 -1.81
CA VAL A 27 -3.91 -7.11 -3.01
C VAL A 27 -3.34 -5.70 -2.83
N MET A 28 -2.50 -5.29 -3.78
CA MET A 28 -1.97 -3.94 -3.90
C MET A 28 -2.48 -3.30 -5.19
N ILE A 29 -2.82 -2.01 -5.13
CA ILE A 29 -3.20 -1.22 -6.31
C ILE A 29 -2.24 -0.04 -6.44
N ARG A 30 -1.44 -0.04 -7.49
CA ARG A 30 -0.57 1.08 -7.86
C ARG A 30 -1.33 2.09 -8.72
N ASN A 31 -0.86 3.33 -8.69
CA ASN A 31 -1.34 4.43 -9.54
C ASN A 31 -2.83 4.78 -9.41
N LEU A 32 -3.53 4.32 -8.36
CA LEU A 32 -4.97 4.56 -8.21
C LEU A 32 -5.33 6.06 -8.24
N THR A 33 -4.60 6.88 -7.48
CA THR A 33 -4.82 8.33 -7.41
C THR A 33 -4.35 9.09 -8.65
N SER A 34 -3.48 8.48 -9.45
CA SER A 34 -2.88 9.08 -10.65
C SER A 34 -3.45 8.50 -11.95
N HIS A 35 -4.49 7.66 -11.85
CA HIS A 35 -5.08 7.00 -13.00
C HIS A 35 -5.60 8.02 -14.03
N GLY A 36 -5.23 7.84 -15.29
CA GLY A 36 -5.60 8.74 -16.39
C GLY A 36 -4.80 10.05 -16.44
N THR A 37 -3.91 10.30 -15.48
CA THR A 37 -2.99 11.44 -15.55
C THR A 37 -1.81 11.14 -16.48
N ARG A 38 -1.22 12.20 -17.05
CA ARG A 38 -0.01 12.08 -17.87
C ARG A 38 1.23 12.36 -17.04
N LYS A 39 2.21 11.46 -17.08
CA LYS A 39 3.55 11.64 -16.50
C LYS A 39 4.58 11.26 -17.56
N PHE A 40 5.52 12.15 -17.85
CA PHE A 40 6.54 11.97 -18.91
C PHE A 40 5.96 11.51 -20.26
N GLY A 41 4.84 12.11 -20.69
CA GLY A 41 4.18 11.78 -21.96
C GLY A 41 3.38 10.48 -21.98
N ARG A 42 3.37 9.71 -20.89
CA ARG A 42 2.61 8.45 -20.79
C ARG A 42 1.40 8.61 -19.87
N VAL A 43 0.28 7.98 -20.23
CA VAL A 43 -0.91 7.90 -19.37
C VAL A 43 -0.66 6.83 -18.33
N LEU A 44 -0.74 7.19 -17.05
CA LEU A 44 -0.62 6.23 -15.96
C LEU A 44 -1.92 5.44 -15.82
N GLN A 45 -1.80 4.12 -15.81
CA GLN A 45 -2.90 3.21 -15.54
C GLN A 45 -2.76 2.61 -14.15
N ALA A 46 -3.91 2.31 -13.54
CA ALA A 46 -3.95 1.66 -12.24
C ALA A 46 -3.58 0.20 -12.46
N GLU A 47 -2.71 -0.32 -11.59
CA GLU A 47 -2.17 -1.67 -11.72
C GLU A 47 -2.52 -2.44 -10.46
N LYS A 48 -3.15 -3.59 -10.63
CA LYS A 48 -3.49 -4.50 -9.54
C LYS A 48 -2.42 -5.58 -9.46
N ILE A 49 -1.82 -5.73 -8.29
CA ILE A 49 -0.91 -6.83 -7.97
C ILE A 49 -1.58 -7.70 -6.92
N VAL A 50 -1.64 -9.00 -7.18
CA VAL A 50 -2.12 -10.02 -6.24
C VAL A 50 -0.91 -10.79 -5.72
N LEU A 51 -0.71 -10.76 -4.40
CA LEU A 51 0.47 -11.35 -3.78
C LEU A 51 0.62 -12.84 -4.13
N LYS A 52 -0.49 -13.59 -4.03
CA LYS A 52 -0.51 -15.02 -4.34
C LYS A 52 -0.06 -15.32 -5.77
N GLU A 53 -0.61 -14.62 -6.76
CA GLU A 53 -0.28 -14.80 -8.18
C GLU A 53 1.20 -14.45 -8.46
N MET A 54 1.72 -13.41 -7.79
CA MET A 54 3.11 -12.99 -7.91
C MET A 54 4.08 -14.03 -7.32
N LEU A 55 3.76 -14.56 -6.13
CA LEU A 55 4.53 -15.64 -5.48
C LEU A 55 4.52 -16.92 -6.33
N GLU A 56 3.36 -17.32 -6.87
CA GLU A 56 3.20 -18.47 -7.75
C GLU A 56 3.99 -18.30 -9.05
N MET A 57 3.90 -17.14 -9.70
CA MET A 57 4.63 -16.83 -10.93
C MET A 57 6.16 -16.92 -10.75
N HIS A 58 6.66 -16.52 -9.58
CA HIS A 58 8.09 -16.57 -9.27
C HIS A 58 8.53 -17.88 -8.62
N GLU A 59 7.59 -18.75 -8.25
CA GLU A 59 7.83 -20.02 -7.55
C GLU A 59 8.58 -19.81 -6.23
N ILE A 60 8.15 -18.83 -5.45
CA ILE A 60 8.72 -18.52 -4.13
C ILE A 60 7.62 -18.46 -3.07
N SER A 61 7.98 -18.76 -1.83
CA SER A 61 7.10 -18.57 -0.67
C SER A 61 7.06 -17.10 -0.23
N TYR A 62 6.09 -16.76 0.61
CA TYR A 62 6.04 -15.43 1.25
C TYR A 62 7.29 -15.16 2.09
N GLU A 63 7.81 -16.16 2.79
CA GLU A 63 9.02 -16.03 3.60
C GLU A 63 10.25 -15.73 2.74
N GLN A 64 10.33 -16.40 1.58
CA GLN A 64 11.38 -16.12 0.60
C GLN A 64 11.26 -14.73 0.00
N LEU A 65 10.03 -14.20 -0.16
CA LEU A 65 9.83 -12.82 -0.59
C LEU A 65 10.34 -11.82 0.48
N VAL A 66 10.12 -12.10 1.77
CA VAL A 66 10.65 -11.27 2.86
C VAL A 66 12.18 -11.29 2.88
N ASP A 67 12.80 -12.47 2.82
CA ASP A 67 14.26 -12.63 2.74
C ASP A 67 14.83 -11.93 1.50
N LEU A 68 14.13 -12.04 0.35
CA LEU A 68 14.49 -11.33 -0.87
C LEU A 68 14.44 -9.81 -0.68
N GLY A 69 13.43 -9.28 0.00
CA GLY A 69 13.34 -7.87 0.36
C GLY A 69 14.53 -7.43 1.22
N ILE A 70 14.82 -8.15 2.30
CA ILE A 70 15.94 -7.86 3.21
C ILE A 70 17.29 -7.87 2.47
N MET A 71 17.50 -8.84 1.57
CA MET A 71 18.73 -8.93 0.77
C MET A 71 18.87 -7.79 -0.24
N ILE A 72 17.77 -7.30 -0.81
CA ILE A 72 17.80 -6.16 -1.76
C ILE A 72 18.02 -4.84 -1.01
N GLY A 73 17.40 -4.72 0.17
CA GLY A 73 17.37 -3.51 0.98
C GLY A 73 15.94 -3.08 1.29
N THR A 74 15.72 -2.68 2.54
CA THR A 74 14.45 -2.22 3.11
C THR A 74 14.73 -1.07 4.09
N ASP A 75 13.69 -0.48 4.67
CA ASP A 75 13.86 0.50 5.75
C ASP A 75 14.48 -0.09 7.03
N PHE A 76 14.49 -1.42 7.20
CA PHE A 76 15.05 -2.09 8.39
C PHE A 76 16.43 -2.71 8.17
N HIS A 77 16.90 -2.77 6.92
CA HIS A 77 18.20 -3.34 6.57
C HIS A 77 18.71 -2.77 5.24
N GLU A 78 19.97 -2.34 5.18
CA GLU A 78 20.54 -1.66 4.00
C GLU A 78 20.63 -2.53 2.74
N GLY A 79 20.50 -3.84 2.89
CA GLY A 79 20.65 -4.82 1.80
C GLY A 79 22.06 -5.40 1.74
N ILE A 80 22.23 -6.46 0.93
CA ILE A 80 23.51 -7.11 0.72
C ILE A 80 24.14 -6.55 -0.55
N LYS A 81 25.33 -5.94 -0.42
CA LYS A 81 26.03 -5.33 -1.53
C LYS A 81 26.22 -6.32 -2.68
N GLY A 82 25.76 -5.94 -3.87
CA GLY A 82 25.83 -6.78 -5.08
C GLY A 82 24.66 -7.74 -5.27
N ILE A 83 23.72 -7.81 -4.32
CA ILE A 83 22.47 -8.55 -4.47
C ILE A 83 21.33 -7.57 -4.79
N GLY A 84 21.00 -7.46 -6.08
CA GLY A 84 19.80 -6.77 -6.55
C GLY A 84 18.64 -7.75 -6.82
N PRO A 85 17.47 -7.25 -7.28
CA PRO A 85 16.26 -8.06 -7.43
C PRO A 85 16.42 -9.34 -8.26
N LYS A 86 17.09 -9.25 -9.41
CA LYS A 86 17.32 -10.42 -10.30
C LYS A 86 18.26 -11.44 -9.66
N THR A 87 19.35 -10.97 -9.07
CA THR A 87 20.35 -11.83 -8.43
C THR A 87 19.76 -12.48 -7.19
N GLY A 88 19.09 -11.71 -6.33
CA GLY A 88 18.41 -12.19 -5.13
C GLY A 88 17.37 -13.25 -5.46
N LEU A 89 16.52 -13.03 -6.47
CA LEU A 89 15.52 -14.01 -6.88
C LEU A 89 16.17 -15.32 -7.37
N LYS A 90 17.25 -15.22 -8.15
CA LYS A 90 17.99 -16.43 -8.58
C LYS A 90 18.57 -17.19 -7.38
N LEU A 91 19.10 -16.48 -6.38
CA LEU A 91 19.70 -17.07 -5.20
C LEU A 91 18.65 -17.72 -4.30
N ILE A 92 17.54 -17.03 -4.01
CA ILE A 92 16.47 -17.57 -3.16
C ILE A 92 15.81 -18.81 -3.78
N LYS A 93 15.65 -18.84 -5.10
CA LYS A 93 15.14 -20.04 -5.80
C LYS A 93 16.13 -21.22 -5.76
N LYS A 94 17.44 -20.94 -5.75
CA LYS A 94 18.47 -21.99 -5.75
C LYS A 94 18.74 -22.54 -4.35
N HIS A 95 18.73 -21.68 -3.35
CA HIS A 95 19.22 -21.97 -1.99
C HIS A 95 18.13 -21.91 -0.92
N GLY A 96 16.89 -21.52 -1.25
CA GLY A 96 15.77 -21.60 -0.33
C GLY A 96 15.71 -20.51 0.74
N THR A 97 16.81 -20.21 1.43
CA THR A 97 16.88 -19.33 2.62
C THR A 97 18.03 -18.34 2.53
N MET A 98 17.94 -17.21 3.24
CA MET A 98 19.03 -16.24 3.32
C MET A 98 20.29 -16.83 3.96
N GLU A 99 20.14 -17.75 4.91
CA GLU A 99 21.22 -18.46 5.60
C GLU A 99 22.07 -19.29 4.64
N GLU A 100 21.45 -20.11 3.78
CA GLU A 100 22.18 -20.90 2.79
C GLU A 100 22.88 -20.01 1.75
N ILE A 101 22.26 -18.88 1.39
CA ILE A 101 22.84 -17.92 0.46
C ILE A 101 24.06 -17.22 1.08
N SER A 102 24.00 -16.89 2.37
CA SER A 102 25.12 -16.32 3.13
C SER A 102 26.34 -17.22 3.09
N ILE A 103 26.16 -18.53 3.29
CA ILE A 103 27.25 -19.52 3.22
C ILE A 103 27.86 -19.60 1.82
N GLU A 104 27.03 -19.68 0.77
CA GLU A 104 27.49 -19.75 -0.63
C GLU A 104 28.21 -18.47 -1.09
N LYS A 105 27.75 -17.30 -0.63
CA LYS A 105 28.26 -15.99 -1.09
C LYS A 105 29.31 -15.38 -0.18
N GLY A 106 29.48 -15.90 1.03
CA GLY A 106 30.45 -15.42 2.01
C GLY A 106 30.13 -14.02 2.51
N PHE A 107 28.90 -13.80 2.99
CA PHE A 107 28.53 -12.57 3.69
C PHE A 107 27.91 -12.87 5.05
N ASP A 108 28.05 -11.95 6.00
CA ASP A 108 27.47 -12.09 7.34
C ASP A 108 25.98 -11.74 7.33
N LEU A 109 25.19 -12.52 8.05
CA LEU A 109 23.77 -12.22 8.27
C LEU A 109 23.61 -11.09 9.28
N PRO A 110 22.51 -10.31 9.20
CA PRO A 110 22.17 -9.36 10.26
C PRO A 110 22.01 -10.08 11.60
N GLU A 111 22.59 -9.53 12.67
CA GLU A 111 22.46 -10.13 14.02
C GLU A 111 20.99 -10.22 14.46
N ASN A 112 20.18 -9.25 14.04
CA ASN A 112 18.75 -9.14 14.35
C ASN A 112 17.84 -9.64 13.20
N LEU A 113 18.33 -10.56 12.35
CA LEU A 113 17.59 -11.04 11.16
C LEU A 113 16.17 -11.50 11.48
N GLU A 114 15.99 -12.28 12.55
CA GLU A 114 14.66 -12.79 12.90
C GLU A 114 13.73 -11.67 13.39
N GLU A 115 14.26 -10.66 14.08
CA GLU A 115 13.47 -9.48 14.46
C GLU A 115 12.99 -8.71 13.22
N ILE A 116 13.86 -8.58 12.21
CA ILE A 116 13.51 -7.93 10.93
C ILE A 116 12.43 -8.75 10.20
N ARG A 117 12.57 -10.08 10.12
CA ARG A 117 11.54 -10.96 9.55
C ARG A 117 10.21 -10.80 10.29
N GLU A 118 10.25 -10.76 11.60
CA GLU A 118 9.08 -10.62 12.46
C GLU A 118 8.37 -9.28 12.26
N LEU A 119 9.12 -8.19 12.03
CA LEU A 119 8.53 -6.89 11.67
C LEU A 119 7.66 -6.95 10.40
N PHE A 120 7.97 -7.82 9.44
CA PHE A 120 7.15 -8.01 8.23
C PHE A 120 6.01 -9.02 8.43
N ARG A 121 6.25 -10.07 9.20
CA ARG A 121 5.25 -11.10 9.52
C ARG A 121 4.16 -10.57 10.43
N ASN A 122 4.53 -9.93 11.54
CA ASN A 122 3.63 -9.53 12.62
C ASN A 122 3.78 -8.05 12.96
N HIS A 123 3.84 -7.21 11.91
CA HIS A 123 3.92 -5.77 12.07
C HIS A 123 2.79 -5.25 12.98
N PRO A 124 3.11 -4.44 14.00
CA PRO A 124 2.11 -3.94 14.93
C PRO A 124 1.05 -3.11 14.20
N VAL A 125 -0.21 -3.35 14.51
CA VAL A 125 -1.34 -2.59 13.99
C VAL A 125 -2.19 -2.09 15.14
N HIS A 126 -2.63 -0.84 15.06
CA HIS A 126 -3.55 -0.31 16.04
C HIS A 126 -4.88 -1.08 15.99
N SER A 127 -5.35 -1.52 17.16
CA SER A 127 -6.61 -2.27 17.36
C SER A 127 -7.90 -1.50 17.09
N ASN A 128 -7.85 -0.19 16.83
CA ASN A 128 -9.05 0.60 16.61
C ASN A 128 -9.76 0.11 15.35
N PRO A 129 -11.09 -0.06 15.35
CA PRO A 129 -11.81 -0.39 14.13
C PRO A 129 -11.64 0.72 13.09
N LEU A 130 -11.73 0.35 11.81
CA LEU A 130 -11.78 1.35 10.75
C LEU A 130 -13.05 2.20 10.93
N PRO A 131 -12.95 3.53 10.80
CA PRO A 131 -14.13 4.37 10.89
C PRO A 131 -15.06 4.08 9.72
N GLU A 132 -16.36 4.03 10.01
CA GLU A 132 -17.36 3.96 8.96
C GLU A 132 -17.30 5.21 8.08
N SER A 133 -17.54 5.01 6.78
CA SER A 133 -17.64 6.11 5.83
C SER A 133 -18.89 6.94 6.13
N LYS A 134 -18.71 8.18 6.62
CA LYS A 134 -19.81 9.12 6.89
C LYS A 134 -19.98 10.13 5.76
N LYS A 135 -21.19 10.69 5.62
CA LYS A 135 -21.45 11.84 4.76
C LYS A 135 -20.69 13.07 5.30
N ALA A 136 -20.05 13.83 4.41
CA ALA A 136 -19.40 15.09 4.79
C ALA A 136 -20.44 16.20 4.92
N ASN A 137 -20.24 17.13 5.87
CA ASN A 137 -21.10 18.31 5.97
C ASN A 137 -20.72 19.31 4.85
N GLU A 138 -21.71 19.70 4.04
CA GLU A 138 -21.50 20.54 2.87
C GLU A 138 -21.01 21.95 3.23
N GLU A 139 -21.63 22.61 4.22
CA GLU A 139 -21.32 23.98 4.60
C GLU A 139 -19.89 24.12 5.14
N LYS A 140 -19.52 23.25 6.08
CA LYS A 140 -18.18 23.16 6.68
C LYS A 140 -17.13 22.81 5.64
N LEU A 141 -17.45 21.94 4.67
CA LEU A 141 -16.52 21.59 3.59
C LEU A 141 -16.28 22.77 2.64
N LYS A 142 -17.34 23.54 2.30
CA LYS A 142 -17.21 24.76 1.49
C LYS A 142 -16.39 25.83 2.21
N GLU A 143 -16.69 26.07 3.48
CA GLU A 143 -15.97 27.04 4.32
C GLU A 143 -14.49 26.66 4.43
N PHE A 144 -14.18 25.40 4.72
CA PHE A 144 -12.82 24.89 4.77
C PHE A 144 -12.10 25.04 3.43
N ALA A 145 -12.75 24.69 2.31
CA ALA A 145 -12.11 24.84 1.00
C ALA A 145 -11.87 26.33 0.65
N LYS A 146 -12.80 27.23 1.00
CA LYS A 146 -12.65 28.67 0.78
C LYS A 146 -11.51 29.26 1.62
N SER A 147 -11.38 28.85 2.88
CA SER A 147 -10.28 29.30 3.76
C SER A 147 -8.90 28.81 3.29
N ARG A 148 -8.85 27.74 2.49
CA ARG A 148 -7.64 27.26 1.80
C ARG A 148 -7.40 27.92 0.43
N GLY A 149 -8.17 28.95 0.06
CA GLY A 149 -7.98 29.73 -1.16
C GLY A 149 -8.52 29.07 -2.44
N PHE A 150 -9.36 28.05 -2.33
CA PHE A 150 -10.01 27.46 -3.52
C PHE A 150 -11.08 28.41 -4.08
N SER A 151 -11.18 28.50 -5.39
CA SER A 151 -12.20 29.34 -6.03
C SER A 151 -13.61 28.76 -5.88
N GLU A 152 -14.60 29.65 -5.71
CA GLU A 152 -16.04 29.33 -5.65
C GLU A 152 -16.48 28.36 -6.77
N LYS A 153 -16.00 28.61 -7.99
CA LYS A 153 -16.30 27.76 -9.17
C LYS A 153 -15.74 26.33 -9.04
N ARG A 154 -14.57 26.15 -8.41
CA ARG A 154 -13.96 24.83 -8.20
C ARG A 154 -14.64 24.08 -7.06
N ILE A 155 -14.95 24.80 -5.98
CA ILE A 155 -15.69 24.28 -4.82
C ILE A 155 -17.07 23.78 -5.26
N SER A 156 -17.87 24.61 -5.92
CA SER A 156 -19.23 24.26 -6.36
C SER A 156 -19.26 23.02 -7.27
N ARG A 157 -18.30 22.90 -8.20
CA ARG A 157 -18.14 21.70 -9.04
C ARG A 157 -17.84 20.44 -8.24
N ALA A 158 -16.96 20.52 -7.24
CA ALA A 158 -16.61 19.39 -6.38
C ALA A 158 -17.78 18.97 -5.48
N ILE A 159 -18.46 19.94 -4.86
CA ILE A 159 -19.66 19.72 -4.04
C ILE A 159 -20.75 19.05 -4.85
N LYS A 160 -21.06 19.54 -6.06
CA LYS A 160 -22.07 18.92 -6.94
C LYS A 160 -21.76 17.44 -7.24
N ARG A 161 -20.50 17.10 -7.48
CA ARG A 161 -20.09 15.71 -7.71
C ARG A 161 -20.28 14.84 -6.45
N LEU A 162 -19.94 15.35 -5.27
CA LEU A 162 -20.13 14.64 -4.00
C LEU A 162 -21.62 14.46 -3.67
N ALA A 163 -22.44 15.48 -3.91
CA ALA A 163 -23.90 15.42 -3.76
C ALA A 163 -24.51 14.33 -4.66
N ASN A 164 -24.13 14.30 -5.94
CA ASN A 164 -24.60 13.27 -6.90
C ASN A 164 -24.20 11.84 -6.50
N SER A 165 -23.18 11.67 -5.66
CA SER A 165 -22.75 10.38 -5.12
C SER A 165 -23.30 10.09 -3.71
N ASN A 166 -24.27 10.89 -3.24
CA ASN A 166 -24.87 10.81 -1.91
C ASN A 166 -23.82 10.82 -0.78
N ARG A 167 -22.76 11.64 -0.93
CA ARG A 167 -21.65 11.75 0.05
C ARG A 167 -21.72 13.01 0.92
N LEU A 168 -22.77 13.81 0.78
CA LEU A 168 -22.97 15.04 1.52
C LEU A 168 -24.23 15.00 2.37
N LYS A 169 -24.18 15.70 3.49
CA LYS A 169 -25.32 16.08 4.33
C LYS A 169 -25.28 17.58 4.59
N SER A 170 -26.41 18.17 4.94
CA SER A 170 -26.49 19.56 5.40
C SER A 170 -26.85 19.59 6.88
N ASP A 171 -26.25 20.51 7.63
CA ASP A 171 -26.67 20.79 9.02
C ASP A 171 -27.93 21.69 9.05
N THR A 172 -28.27 22.33 7.93
CA THR A 172 -29.35 23.33 7.83
C THR A 172 -30.61 22.84 7.11
N GLN A 173 -30.49 21.80 6.29
CA GLN A 173 -31.62 21.17 5.60
C GLN A 173 -31.53 19.64 5.70
N PRO A 174 -32.52 18.97 6.34
CA PRO A 174 -32.62 17.52 6.24
C PRO A 174 -32.89 17.15 4.77
N THR A 175 -32.08 16.26 4.20
CA THR A 175 -32.34 15.71 2.87
C THR A 175 -33.35 14.57 2.96
N LEU A 176 -34.06 14.29 1.87
CA LEU A 176 -35.02 13.17 1.80
C LEU A 176 -34.37 11.80 2.11
N PHE A 177 -33.03 11.72 2.06
CA PHE A 177 -32.21 10.54 2.36
C PHE A 177 -31.59 10.57 3.76
N ASP A 178 -32.02 11.48 4.63
CA ASP A 178 -31.62 11.52 6.05
C ASP A 178 -32.69 10.89 6.97
N PHE A 179 -33.75 10.31 6.39
CA PHE A 179 -34.76 9.46 7.04
C PHE A 179 -34.69 8.03 6.51
#